data_AF-A0A0D2M0L2-F1
#
_entry.id   AF-A0A0D2M0L2-F1
#
_cell.length_a   1.000
_cell.length_b   1.000
_cell.length_c   1.000
_cell.angle_alpha   90.00
_cell.angle_beta   90.00
_cell.angle_gamma   90.00
#
_symmetry.space_group_name_H-M   'P 1'
#
loop_
_entity.id
_entity.type
_entity.pdbx_description
1 polymer ?
#
loop_
_entity_poly.entity_id
_entity_poly.type
_entity_poly.pdbx_seq_one_letter_code
_entity_poly.pdbx_strand_id
1 'polypeptide(L)'
;MANHVDVDYKPLEGVHMLDESSYRKYARMLSVLTCETCHRKHGEAGIDIKRCTGCLGVGFCSKECQRQLWPKHKGDCNGLQIVLIIEDLVRNLCSDAFILHFLRVALIFKLDLVPPKPATKYTAKRVIICETVHLHISPKSAEQQVDLIMGKLDPQRGDDEIPGYLTLGINQEPTELIPISGGHELSVRLYKQARKEADSHVKRKNNPIVLVRFGYDTESLVYGIELTQDAFVTARGDTPTQTIPPSMEGVELKSL
;
A
#
# COMPACT_ATOMS: atom_id res chain seq x y z
N MET A 1 17.96 -14.15 4.24
CA MET A 1 16.68 -13.94 4.93
C MET A 1 15.57 -14.16 3.92
N ALA A 2 14.56 -14.93 4.32
CA ALA A 2 13.69 -15.67 3.41
C ALA A 2 12.85 -14.76 2.49
N ASN A 3 12.93 -15.06 1.19
CA ASN A 3 12.02 -14.61 0.15
C ASN A 3 10.64 -15.27 0.32
N HIS A 4 9.99 -15.11 1.46
CA HIS A 4 8.60 -15.52 1.59
C HIS A 4 7.74 -14.49 0.87
N VAL A 5 7.34 -14.85 -0.35
CA VAL A 5 6.11 -14.30 -0.92
C VAL A 5 5.01 -14.90 -0.07
N ASP A 6 4.31 -14.07 0.68
CA ASP A 6 2.99 -14.47 1.14
C ASP A 6 2.08 -14.42 -0.09
N VAL A 7 2.10 -15.51 -0.87
CA VAL A 7 1.28 -15.68 -2.08
C VAL A 7 -0.21 -15.72 -1.70
N ASP A 8 -0.48 -15.84 -0.40
CA ASP A 8 -1.79 -16.00 0.21
C ASP A 8 -2.31 -14.71 0.86
N TYR A 9 -1.68 -13.55 0.59
CA TYR A 9 -2.24 -12.28 1.04
C TYR A 9 -3.66 -12.10 0.47
N LYS A 10 -4.64 -12.28 1.35
CA LYS A 10 -6.04 -12.02 1.06
C LYS A 10 -6.40 -10.71 1.75
N PRO A 11 -6.62 -9.62 1.00
CA PRO A 11 -7.07 -8.38 1.61
C PRO A 11 -8.37 -8.62 2.38
N LEU A 12 -8.57 -7.88 3.47
CA LEU A 12 -9.85 -7.88 4.16
C LEU A 12 -10.98 -7.44 3.22
N GLU A 13 -12.19 -7.89 3.53
CA GLU A 13 -13.37 -7.55 2.73
C GLU A 13 -13.49 -6.03 2.56
N GLY A 14 -13.73 -5.59 1.32
CA GLY A 14 -13.85 -4.18 0.96
C GLY A 14 -12.53 -3.45 0.78
N VAL A 15 -11.40 -4.17 0.72
CA VAL A 15 -10.12 -3.64 0.23
C VAL A 15 -9.85 -4.22 -1.17
N HIS A 16 -9.61 -3.34 -2.13
CA HIS A 16 -9.39 -3.69 -3.52
C HIS A 16 -8.03 -3.19 -3.98
N MET A 17 -7.32 -4.03 -4.72
CA MET A 17 -6.04 -3.71 -5.33
C MET A 17 -6.01 -4.27 -6.75
N LEU A 18 -5.17 -3.71 -7.61
CA LEU A 18 -4.94 -4.33 -8.92
C LEU A 18 -3.95 -5.49 -8.71
N ASP A 19 -4.27 -6.67 -9.20
CA ASP A 19 -3.31 -7.80 -9.19
C ASP A 19 -2.00 -7.46 -9.93
N GLU A 20 -2.11 -6.58 -10.93
CA GLU A 20 -1.00 -6.01 -11.72
C GLU A 20 -0.18 -4.96 -10.93
N SER A 21 -0.67 -4.46 -9.79
CA SER A 21 0.04 -3.44 -8.97
C SER A 21 0.97 -4.03 -7.92
N SER A 22 1.02 -5.36 -7.74
CA SER A 22 2.09 -5.95 -6.94
C SER A 22 3.39 -5.89 -7.74
N TYR A 23 4.22 -4.90 -7.44
CA TYR A 23 5.50 -4.72 -8.11
C TYR A 23 6.37 -5.98 -7.97
N ARG A 24 6.28 -6.72 -6.85
CA ARG A 24 6.95 -8.03 -6.70
C ARG A 24 6.50 -9.06 -7.72
N LYS A 25 5.18 -9.20 -7.93
CA LYS A 25 4.63 -10.15 -8.90
C LYS A 25 5.05 -9.76 -10.30
N TYR A 26 4.88 -8.48 -10.65
CA TYR A 26 5.31 -7.93 -11.93
C TYR A 26 6.82 -8.11 -12.19
N ALA A 27 7.67 -7.67 -11.26
CA ALA A 27 9.12 -7.76 -11.38
C ALA A 27 9.61 -9.21 -11.52
N ARG A 28 8.99 -10.16 -10.81
CA ARG A 28 9.33 -11.59 -10.98
C ARG A 28 8.83 -12.19 -12.30
N MET A 29 7.69 -11.73 -12.82
CA MET A 29 7.19 -12.14 -14.14
C MET A 29 8.02 -11.59 -15.30
N LEU A 30 8.67 -10.44 -15.13
CA LEU A 30 9.55 -9.88 -16.17
C LEU A 30 10.70 -10.83 -16.50
N SER A 31 10.86 -11.21 -17.76
CA SER A 31 11.97 -12.04 -18.20
C SER A 31 13.28 -11.23 -18.22
N VAL A 32 14.09 -11.36 -17.17
CA VAL A 32 15.42 -10.75 -17.08
C VAL A 32 16.45 -11.72 -17.65
N LEU A 33 16.63 -11.66 -18.97
CA LEU A 33 17.47 -12.58 -19.73
C LEU A 33 18.78 -11.97 -20.24
N THR A 34 19.02 -10.69 -19.95
CA THR A 34 20.22 -9.95 -20.38
C THR A 34 20.86 -9.25 -19.20
N CYS A 35 22.19 -9.16 -19.23
CA CYS A 35 22.92 -8.33 -18.30
C CYS A 35 22.67 -6.84 -18.63
N GLU A 36 22.24 -6.05 -17.66
CA GLU A 36 21.98 -4.62 -17.87
C GLU A 36 23.26 -3.83 -18.19
N THR A 37 24.42 -4.34 -17.75
CA THR A 37 25.71 -3.66 -17.92
C THR A 37 26.41 -4.00 -19.22
N CYS A 38 26.46 -5.28 -19.59
CA CYS A 38 27.22 -5.76 -20.74
C CYS A 38 26.37 -6.39 -21.84
N HIS A 39 25.04 -6.43 -21.66
CA HIS A 39 24.04 -6.91 -22.62
C HIS A 39 24.16 -8.37 -23.08
N ARG A 40 25.12 -9.13 -22.54
CA ARG A 40 25.21 -10.58 -22.76
C ARG A 40 23.97 -11.29 -22.26
N LYS A 41 23.56 -12.32 -22.98
CA LYS A 41 22.34 -13.08 -22.70
C LYS A 41 22.59 -14.21 -21.71
N HIS A 42 21.55 -14.57 -20.97
CA HIS A 42 21.55 -15.79 -20.18
C HIS A 42 21.79 -17.02 -21.08
N GLY A 43 22.67 -17.91 -20.66
CA GLY A 43 23.12 -19.08 -21.42
C GLY A 43 24.22 -18.81 -22.45
N GLU A 44 24.50 -17.56 -22.80
CA GLU A 44 25.59 -17.21 -23.70
C GLU A 44 26.94 -17.52 -23.03
N ALA A 45 27.75 -18.40 -23.63
CA ALA A 45 29.05 -18.81 -23.08
C ALA A 45 28.99 -19.27 -21.61
N GLY A 46 27.88 -19.89 -21.19
CA GLY A 46 27.69 -20.37 -19.81
C GLY A 46 27.36 -19.27 -18.78
N ILE A 47 26.95 -18.08 -19.23
CA ILE A 47 26.58 -16.97 -18.35
C ILE A 47 25.23 -17.21 -17.70
N ASP A 48 25.19 -17.11 -16.38
CA ASP A 48 23.96 -17.01 -15.60
C ASP A 48 23.66 -15.54 -15.27
N ILE A 49 22.39 -15.14 -15.39
CA ILE A 49 21.95 -13.77 -15.15
C ILE A 49 21.17 -13.77 -13.84
N LYS A 50 21.69 -13.03 -12.87
CA LYS A 50 21.10 -12.92 -11.53
C LYS A 50 20.41 -11.58 -11.38
N ARG A 51 19.20 -11.59 -10.85
CA ARG A 51 18.45 -10.37 -10.58
C ARG A 51 19.10 -9.54 -9.49
N CYS A 52 18.93 -8.22 -9.59
CA CYS A 52 19.18 -7.33 -8.46
C CYS A 52 18.30 -7.76 -7.28
N THR A 53 18.89 -8.06 -6.13
CA THR A 53 18.14 -8.49 -4.94
C THR A 53 17.33 -7.36 -4.30
N GLY A 54 17.62 -6.10 -4.66
CA GLY A 54 16.90 -4.92 -4.19
C GLY A 54 15.57 -4.72 -4.90
N CYS A 55 15.62 -4.41 -6.20
CA CYS A 55 14.42 -4.11 -6.99
C CYS A 55 13.86 -5.31 -7.77
N LEU A 56 14.63 -6.39 -8.00
CA LEU A 56 14.26 -7.55 -8.83
C LEU A 56 14.01 -7.25 -10.33
N GLY A 57 14.01 -5.98 -10.74
CA GLY A 57 13.64 -5.54 -12.09
C GLY A 57 14.74 -5.61 -13.16
N VAL A 58 16.02 -5.70 -12.75
CA VAL A 58 17.18 -5.80 -13.67
C VAL A 58 18.06 -6.99 -13.33
N GLY A 59 18.93 -7.39 -14.27
CA GLY A 59 19.80 -8.55 -14.13
C GLY A 59 21.26 -8.27 -14.42
N PHE A 60 22.13 -9.02 -13.77
CA PHE A 60 23.58 -8.92 -13.91
C PHE A 60 24.19 -10.31 -14.05
N CYS A 61 25.17 -10.45 -14.95
CA CYS A 61 25.94 -11.68 -15.08
C CYS A 61 26.96 -11.87 -13.95
N SER A 62 27.37 -10.79 -13.28
CA SER A 62 28.38 -10.84 -12.23
C SER A 62 28.29 -9.63 -11.28
N LYS A 63 28.95 -9.73 -10.12
CA LYS A 63 29.04 -8.62 -9.15
C LYS A 63 29.80 -7.42 -9.71
N GLU A 64 30.75 -7.65 -10.61
CA GLU A 64 31.52 -6.61 -11.29
C GLU A 64 30.61 -5.79 -12.21
N CYS A 65 29.77 -6.46 -13.01
CA CYS A 65 28.77 -5.78 -13.84
C CYS A 65 27.79 -4.98 -12.99
N GLN A 66 27.31 -5.53 -11.87
CA GLN A 66 26.44 -4.81 -10.94
C GLN A 66 27.14 -3.57 -10.38
N ARG A 67 28.37 -3.69 -9.88
CA ARG A 67 29.15 -2.57 -9.31
C ARG A 67 29.43 -1.48 -10.35
N GLN A 68 29.70 -1.86 -11.59
CA GLN A 68 29.95 -0.91 -12.68
C GLN A 68 28.72 -0.06 -13.01
N LEU A 69 27.52 -0.67 -13.03
CA LEU A 69 26.28 0.07 -13.30
C LEU A 69 25.69 0.75 -12.06
N TRP A 70 26.13 0.37 -10.86
CA TRP A 70 25.57 0.84 -9.59
C TRP A 70 25.41 2.36 -9.48
N PRO A 71 26.37 3.22 -9.90
CA PRO A 71 26.19 4.67 -9.82
C PRO A 71 24.96 5.20 -10.58
N LYS A 72 24.56 4.53 -11.67
CA LYS A 72 23.36 4.88 -12.44
C LYS A 72 22.12 4.18 -11.90
N HIS A 73 22.24 2.92 -11.47
CA HIS A 73 21.11 2.11 -11.03
C HIS A 73 20.61 2.43 -9.61
N LYS A 74 21.47 2.97 -8.74
CA LYS A 74 21.20 3.11 -7.30
C LYS A 74 19.91 3.90 -7.00
N GLY A 75 19.68 5.00 -7.72
CA GLY A 75 18.48 5.83 -7.52
C GLY A 75 17.19 5.06 -7.78
N ASP A 76 17.07 4.51 -8.99
CA ASP A 76 15.91 3.71 -9.40
C ASP A 76 15.71 2.47 -8.51
N CYS A 77 16.82 1.82 -8.13
CA CYS A 77 16.76 0.68 -7.23
C CYS A 77 16.17 1.04 -5.87
N ASN A 78 16.57 2.19 -5.31
CA ASN A 78 16.07 2.66 -4.02
C ASN A 78 14.58 3.04 -4.08
N GLY A 79 14.14 3.76 -5.12
CA GLY A 79 12.72 4.09 -5.29
C GLY A 79 11.85 2.84 -5.35
N LEU A 80 12.28 1.83 -6.11
CA LEU A 80 11.56 0.55 -6.22
C LEU A 80 11.59 -0.24 -4.91
N GLN A 81 12.67 -0.17 -4.12
CA GLN A 81 12.69 -0.76 -2.77
C GLN A 81 11.71 -0.07 -1.83
N ILE A 82 11.57 1.26 -1.92
CA ILE A 82 10.57 2.00 -1.14
C ILE A 82 9.16 1.53 -1.51
N VAL A 83 8.84 1.40 -2.80
CA VAL A 83 7.53 0.86 -3.26
C VAL A 83 7.27 -0.52 -2.65
N LEU A 84 8.27 -1.39 -2.61
CA LEU A 84 8.16 -2.72 -1.99
C LEU A 84 7.88 -2.67 -0.49
N ILE A 85 8.52 -1.75 0.23
CA ILE A 85 8.31 -1.55 1.66
C ILE A 85 6.91 -0.99 1.91
N ILE A 86 6.47 0.00 1.14
CA ILE A 86 5.10 0.53 1.20
C ILE A 86 4.10 -0.59 0.93
N GLU A 87 4.33 -1.44 -0.06
CA GLU A 87 3.44 -2.57 -0.40
C GLU A 87 3.26 -3.49 0.81
N ASP A 88 4.35 -3.93 1.44
CA ASP A 88 4.31 -4.81 2.61
C ASP A 88 3.61 -4.12 3.80
N LEU A 89 3.89 -2.84 4.03
CA LEU A 89 3.30 -2.07 5.12
C LEU A 89 1.79 -1.86 4.95
N VAL A 90 1.36 -1.48 3.75
CA VAL A 90 -0.05 -1.28 3.42
C VAL A 90 -0.81 -2.61 3.45
N ARG A 91 -0.19 -3.70 3.00
CA ARG A 91 -0.77 -5.04 3.13
C ARG A 91 -1.04 -5.37 4.59
N ASN A 92 -0.06 -5.22 5.46
CA ASN A 92 -0.22 -5.47 6.89
C ASN A 92 -1.30 -4.59 7.52
N LEU A 93 -1.30 -3.29 7.18
CA LEU A 93 -2.31 -2.34 7.64
C LEU A 93 -3.74 -2.75 7.21
N CYS A 94 -3.91 -3.10 5.93
CA CYS A 94 -5.19 -3.50 5.36
C CYS A 94 -5.63 -4.93 5.74
N SER A 95 -4.74 -5.72 6.34
CA SER A 95 -5.05 -7.02 6.93
C SER A 95 -5.44 -6.94 8.41
N ASP A 96 -5.15 -5.81 9.07
CA ASP A 96 -5.60 -5.56 10.43
C ASP A 96 -7.00 -4.91 10.40
N ALA A 97 -7.98 -5.68 10.88
CA ALA A 97 -9.37 -5.27 10.87
C ALA A 97 -9.66 -4.04 11.74
N PHE A 98 -8.93 -3.89 12.86
CA PHE A 98 -9.06 -2.73 13.73
C PHE A 98 -8.54 -1.48 13.03
N ILE A 99 -7.32 -1.54 12.48
CA ILE A 99 -6.69 -0.38 11.81
C ILE A 99 -7.50 0.01 10.58
N LEU A 100 -7.90 -0.96 9.76
CA LEU A 100 -8.72 -0.71 8.58
C LEU A 100 -10.07 -0.07 8.92
N HIS A 101 -10.74 -0.52 9.99
CA HIS A 101 -11.98 0.10 10.46
C HIS A 101 -11.80 1.57 10.80
N PHE A 102 -10.77 1.90 11.58
CA PHE A 102 -10.52 3.30 11.95
C PHE A 102 -10.00 4.15 10.79
N LEU A 103 -9.32 3.56 9.80
CA LEU A 103 -9.02 4.24 8.54
C LEU A 103 -10.31 4.62 7.79
N ARG A 104 -11.28 3.71 7.71
CA ARG A 104 -12.61 4.00 7.11
C ARG A 104 -13.32 5.14 7.86
N VAL A 105 -13.31 5.10 9.18
CA VAL A 105 -13.89 6.17 10.02
C VAL A 105 -13.20 7.52 9.76
N ALA A 106 -11.87 7.53 9.70
CA ALA A 106 -11.12 8.75 9.40
C ALA A 106 -11.42 9.32 8.00
N LEU A 107 -11.58 8.45 6.98
CA LEU A 107 -12.00 8.86 5.64
C LEU A 107 -13.42 9.43 5.63
N ILE A 108 -14.35 8.84 6.39
CA ILE A 108 -15.73 9.36 6.54
C ILE A 108 -15.71 10.78 7.09
N PHE A 109 -14.88 11.05 8.11
CA PHE A 109 -14.72 12.39 8.67
C PHE A 109 -14.05 13.35 7.67
N LYS A 110 -12.94 12.95 7.04
CA LYS A 110 -12.24 13.80 6.05
C LYS A 110 -13.18 14.24 4.93
N LEU A 111 -14.02 13.32 4.45
CA LEU A 111 -14.91 13.56 3.32
C LEU A 111 -16.24 14.22 3.70
N ASP A 112 -16.46 14.54 4.98
CA ASP A 112 -17.71 15.12 5.53
C ASP A 112 -18.93 14.27 5.16
N LEU A 113 -18.83 12.95 5.34
CA LEU A 113 -19.88 11.98 4.97
C LEU A 113 -20.80 11.60 6.13
N VAL A 114 -20.61 12.18 7.32
CA VAL A 114 -21.50 11.96 8.47
C VAL A 114 -22.83 12.70 8.22
N PRO A 115 -24.00 12.01 8.26
CA PRO A 115 -25.31 12.65 8.07
C PRO A 115 -25.58 13.78 9.09
N PRO A 116 -26.50 14.74 8.80
CA PRO A 116 -27.66 14.60 7.92
C PRO A 116 -27.41 14.94 6.44
N LYS A 117 -26.20 15.35 6.06
CA LYS A 117 -25.90 15.66 4.65
C LYS A 117 -25.95 14.37 3.83
N PRO A 118 -26.86 14.25 2.83
CA PRO A 118 -26.91 13.05 2.02
C PRO A 118 -25.61 12.94 1.20
N ALA A 119 -25.11 11.71 1.02
CA ALA A 119 -23.92 11.33 0.22
C ALA A 119 -23.96 11.74 -1.27
N THR A 120 -24.88 12.63 -1.63
CA THR A 120 -25.16 13.26 -2.93
C THR A 120 -24.04 14.15 -3.46
N LYS A 121 -23.11 14.64 -2.62
CA LYS A 121 -22.05 15.58 -3.07
C LYS A 121 -21.12 14.97 -4.14
N TYR A 122 -20.95 13.64 -4.12
CA TYR A 122 -19.98 12.94 -4.97
C TYR A 122 -20.62 11.95 -5.96
N THR A 123 -21.78 11.37 -5.62
CA THR A 123 -22.51 10.42 -6.49
C THR A 123 -23.06 11.06 -7.77
N ALA A 124 -23.42 12.35 -7.74
CA ALA A 124 -23.95 13.07 -8.90
C ALA A 124 -22.89 13.44 -9.96
N LYS A 125 -21.59 13.43 -9.60
CA LYS A 125 -20.54 14.09 -10.40
C LYS A 125 -19.76 13.19 -11.37
N ARG A 126 -20.03 11.87 -11.43
CA ARG A 126 -19.23 10.90 -12.23
C ARG A 126 -17.71 11.06 -12.00
N VAL A 127 -17.33 11.32 -10.75
CA VAL A 127 -15.92 11.42 -10.31
C VAL A 127 -15.63 10.32 -9.31
N ILE A 128 -14.36 9.94 -9.24
CA ILE A 128 -13.79 9.05 -8.24
C ILE A 128 -13.09 9.92 -7.20
N ILE A 129 -13.33 9.64 -5.93
CA ILE A 129 -12.63 10.29 -4.82
C ILE A 129 -11.30 9.57 -4.63
N CYS A 130 -10.20 10.33 -4.62
CA CYS A 130 -8.87 9.83 -4.32
C CYS A 130 -8.28 10.64 -3.16
N GLU A 131 -7.80 9.93 -2.13
CA GLU A 131 -7.25 10.50 -0.92
C GLU A 131 -5.83 10.03 -0.69
N THR A 132 -4.92 10.98 -0.43
CA THR A 132 -3.55 10.67 -0.04
C THR A 132 -3.49 10.41 1.47
N VAL A 133 -2.94 9.25 1.84
CA VAL A 133 -2.59 8.87 3.21
C VAL A 133 -1.07 8.81 3.28
N HIS A 134 -0.48 9.78 3.95
CA HIS A 134 0.97 9.82 4.15
C HIS A 134 1.36 8.88 5.29
N LEU A 135 2.31 7.99 5.02
CA LEU A 135 2.87 7.07 5.99
C LEU A 135 4.08 7.73 6.65
N HIS A 136 4.03 7.92 7.97
CA HIS A 136 5.13 8.46 8.76
C HIS A 136 5.64 7.39 9.70
N ILE A 137 6.87 6.94 9.49
CA ILE A 137 7.55 5.98 10.37
C ILE A 137 8.45 6.77 11.31
N SER A 138 8.15 6.72 12.61
CA SER A 138 8.91 7.44 13.63
C SER A 138 9.49 6.48 14.65
N PRO A 139 10.73 6.69 15.14
CA PRO A 139 11.25 5.93 16.26
C PRO A 139 10.44 6.19 17.53
N LYS A 140 10.56 5.29 18.52
CA LYS A 140 9.81 5.41 19.77
C LYS A 140 10.21 6.63 20.61
N SER A 141 11.46 7.08 20.47
CA SER A 141 11.98 8.24 21.19
C SER A 141 13.00 9.04 20.38
N ALA A 142 13.29 10.27 20.84
CA ALA A 142 14.29 11.13 20.23
C ALA A 142 15.70 10.54 20.35
N GLU A 143 16.02 9.84 21.44
CA GLU A 143 17.30 9.16 21.63
C GLU A 143 17.50 8.07 20.58
N GLN A 144 16.45 7.28 20.31
CA GLN A 144 16.50 6.27 19.24
C GLN A 144 16.66 6.91 17.86
N GLN A 145 16.03 8.06 17.62
CA GLN A 145 16.25 8.82 16.39
C GLN A 145 17.71 9.23 16.22
N VAL A 146 18.34 9.72 17.28
CA VAL A 146 19.77 10.08 17.28
C VAL A 146 20.63 8.84 17.04
N ASP A 147 20.34 7.72 17.69
CA ASP A 147 21.11 6.49 17.54
C ASP A 147 20.99 5.90 16.12
N LEU A 148 19.82 6.04 15.47
CA LEU A 148 19.64 5.71 14.05
C LEU A 148 20.47 6.61 13.14
N ILE A 149 20.39 7.93 13.33
CA ILE A 149 21.14 8.91 12.52
C ILE A 149 22.65 8.71 12.66
N MET A 150 23.10 8.39 13.87
CA MET A 150 24.51 8.15 14.18
C MET A 150 24.98 6.73 13.79
N GLY A 151 24.10 5.89 13.24
CA GLY A 151 24.43 4.53 12.79
C GLY A 151 24.81 3.57 13.93
N LYS A 152 24.35 3.84 15.15
CA LYS A 152 24.57 2.96 16.31
C LYS A 152 23.60 1.78 16.33
N LEU A 153 22.43 1.95 15.72
CA LEU A 153 21.49 0.88 15.43
C LEU A 153 21.78 0.38 14.02
N ASP A 154 22.09 -0.91 13.88
CA ASP A 154 22.41 -1.53 12.59
C ASP A 154 21.30 -2.52 12.20
N PRO A 155 20.28 -2.07 11.43
CA PRO A 155 19.20 -2.95 11.00
C PRO A 155 19.66 -4.09 10.08
N GLN A 156 20.90 -4.07 9.55
CA GLN A 156 21.45 -5.16 8.75
C GLN A 156 22.14 -6.25 9.59
N ARG A 157 22.46 -5.98 10.86
CA ARG A 157 23.04 -6.98 11.78
C ARG A 157 22.02 -7.95 12.36
N GLY A 158 20.73 -7.72 12.13
CA GLY A 158 19.67 -8.71 12.31
C GLY A 158 19.09 -8.85 13.72
N ASP A 159 19.68 -8.18 14.72
CA ASP A 159 19.23 -8.27 16.12
C ASP A 159 18.50 -7.00 16.62
N ASP A 160 18.65 -5.87 15.94
CA ASP A 160 18.02 -4.60 16.34
C ASP A 160 16.65 -4.45 15.64
N GLU A 161 15.58 -4.95 16.25
CA GLU A 161 14.24 -4.40 15.96
C GLU A 161 14.25 -2.93 16.39
N ILE A 162 13.90 -2.01 15.48
CA ILE A 162 13.78 -0.59 15.78
C ILE A 162 12.32 -0.33 16.17
N PRO A 163 11.95 -0.32 17.47
CA PRO A 163 10.58 -0.05 17.86
C PRO A 163 10.22 1.39 17.46
N GLY A 164 9.01 1.56 16.97
CA GLY A 164 8.55 2.84 16.47
C GLY A 164 7.03 2.90 16.33
N TYR A 165 6.59 4.02 15.78
CA TYR A 165 5.20 4.31 15.49
C TYR A 165 5.02 4.48 13.99
N LEU A 166 3.98 3.87 13.44
CA LEU A 166 3.43 4.24 12.16
C LEU A 166 2.30 5.24 12.38
N THR A 167 2.42 6.44 11.81
CA THR A 167 1.35 7.44 11.82
C THR A 167 0.78 7.60 10.42
N LEU A 168 -0.55 7.65 10.32
CA LEU A 168 -1.28 7.86 9.08
C LEU A 168 -1.75 9.32 9.00
N GLY A 169 -1.17 10.10 8.10
CA GLY A 169 -1.55 11.49 7.85
C GLY A 169 -2.54 11.58 6.71
N ILE A 170 -3.82 11.86 6.99
CA ILE A 170 -4.87 11.94 5.95
C ILE A 170 -5.20 13.39 5.59
N ASN A 171 -5.00 14.38 6.48
CA ASN A 171 -5.50 15.76 6.26
C ASN A 171 -4.52 16.74 5.62
N GLN A 172 -3.45 16.25 4.98
CA GLN A 172 -2.37 17.13 4.49
C GLN A 172 -2.67 17.73 3.12
N GLU A 173 -3.44 17.03 2.29
CA GLU A 173 -3.74 17.42 0.91
C GLU A 173 -5.24 17.55 0.66
N PRO A 174 -5.66 18.45 -0.25
CA PRO A 174 -7.06 18.52 -0.68
C PRO A 174 -7.49 17.23 -1.39
N THR A 175 -8.75 16.86 -1.23
CA THR A 175 -9.35 15.70 -1.91
C THR A 175 -9.20 15.79 -3.43
N GLU A 176 -8.61 14.76 -4.04
CA GLU A 176 -8.49 14.63 -5.48
C GLU A 176 -9.79 14.05 -6.08
N LEU A 177 -10.27 14.65 -7.17
CA LEU A 177 -11.48 14.21 -7.88
C LEU A 177 -11.12 13.78 -9.30
N ILE A 178 -11.10 12.48 -9.55
CA ILE A 178 -10.68 11.89 -10.82
C ILE A 178 -11.90 11.65 -11.73
N PRO A 179 -11.97 12.21 -12.94
CA PRO A 179 -13.10 11.98 -13.86
C PRO A 179 -13.17 10.52 -14.37
N ILE A 180 -14.36 9.91 -14.35
CA ILE A 180 -14.55 8.52 -14.82
C ILE A 180 -14.42 8.38 -16.36
N SER A 181 -14.62 9.48 -17.11
CA SER A 181 -14.62 9.51 -18.57
C SER A 181 -13.23 9.53 -19.23
N GLY A 182 -12.14 9.56 -18.45
CA GLY A 182 -10.76 9.52 -18.95
C GLY A 182 -10.32 8.11 -19.37
N GLY A 183 -9.62 8.00 -20.51
CA GLY A 183 -9.09 6.72 -21.03
C GLY A 183 -7.92 6.20 -20.20
N HIS A 184 -8.04 4.94 -19.74
CA HIS A 184 -6.98 4.07 -19.19
C HIS A 184 -6.07 4.60 -18.06
N GLU A 185 -6.51 5.54 -17.25
CA GLU A 185 -5.84 5.81 -15.97
C GLU A 185 -6.00 4.61 -15.03
N LEU A 186 -4.90 4.16 -14.41
CA LEU A 186 -4.89 2.99 -13.50
C LEU A 186 -5.92 3.14 -12.36
N SER A 187 -6.10 4.36 -11.85
CA SER A 187 -7.10 4.71 -10.85
C SER A 187 -8.53 4.41 -11.31
N VAL A 188 -8.88 4.76 -12.55
CA VAL A 188 -10.21 4.50 -13.12
C VAL A 188 -10.42 2.99 -13.33
N ARG A 189 -9.38 2.26 -13.76
CA ARG A 189 -9.43 0.79 -13.89
C ARG A 189 -9.66 0.13 -12.53
N LEU A 190 -8.84 0.49 -11.53
CA LEU A 190 -8.96 -0.01 -10.16
C LEU A 190 -10.36 0.25 -9.60
N TYR A 191 -10.84 1.50 -9.70
CA TYR A 191 -12.18 1.85 -9.23
C TYR A 191 -13.28 1.04 -9.91
N LYS A 192 -13.24 0.88 -11.24
CA LYS A 192 -14.24 0.09 -11.98
C LYS A 192 -14.22 -1.38 -11.55
N GLN A 193 -13.05 -1.95 -11.33
CA GLN A 193 -12.91 -3.33 -10.83
C GLN A 193 -13.47 -3.44 -9.41
N ALA A 194 -13.05 -2.56 -8.51
CA ALA A 194 -13.53 -2.51 -7.13
C ALA A 194 -15.05 -2.35 -7.05
N ARG A 195 -15.62 -1.44 -7.85
CA ARG A 195 -17.07 -1.24 -7.93
C ARG A 195 -17.80 -2.46 -8.45
N LYS A 196 -17.30 -3.10 -9.52
CA LYS A 196 -17.89 -4.34 -10.05
C LYS A 196 -17.92 -5.45 -9.00
N GLU A 197 -16.86 -5.58 -8.21
CA GLU A 197 -16.76 -6.56 -7.14
C GLU A 197 -17.76 -6.23 -6.02
N ALA A 198 -17.78 -5.00 -5.50
CA ALA A 198 -18.70 -4.55 -4.47
C ALA A 198 -20.18 -4.73 -4.89
N ASP A 199 -20.51 -4.40 -6.14
CA ASP A 199 -21.86 -4.51 -6.69
C ASP A 199 -22.35 -5.96 -6.86
N SER A 200 -21.43 -6.92 -6.90
CA SER A 200 -21.76 -8.35 -6.92
C SER A 200 -22.29 -8.86 -5.57
N HIS A 201 -22.07 -8.10 -4.50
CA HIS A 201 -22.56 -8.39 -3.15
C HIS A 201 -23.71 -7.43 -2.76
N VAL A 202 -24.92 -7.97 -2.55
CA VAL A 202 -26.14 -7.17 -2.27
C VAL A 202 -25.96 -6.20 -1.10
N LYS A 203 -25.22 -6.59 -0.04
CA LYS A 203 -24.97 -5.76 1.15
C LYS A 203 -23.96 -4.63 0.93
N ARG A 204 -23.14 -4.70 -0.12
CA ARG A 204 -22.01 -3.78 -0.40
C ARG A 204 -22.22 -2.88 -1.61
N LYS A 205 -23.22 -3.19 -2.44
CA LYS A 205 -23.58 -2.42 -3.65
C LYS A 205 -23.63 -0.90 -3.46
N ASN A 206 -24.08 -0.44 -2.29
CA ASN A 206 -24.22 0.99 -2.00
C ASN A 206 -23.07 1.58 -1.16
N ASN A 207 -22.06 0.79 -0.79
CA ASN A 207 -20.92 1.29 -0.04
C ASN A 207 -20.11 2.25 -0.94
N PRO A 208 -19.79 3.47 -0.47
CA PRO A 208 -18.83 4.33 -1.15
C PRO A 208 -17.47 3.63 -1.25
N ILE A 209 -16.78 3.79 -2.38
CA ILE A 209 -15.39 3.36 -2.53
C ILE A 209 -14.56 4.62 -2.70
N VAL A 210 -13.53 4.75 -1.87
CA VAL A 210 -12.53 5.81 -1.94
C VAL A 210 -11.24 5.17 -2.44
N LEU A 211 -10.59 5.78 -3.43
CA LEU A 211 -9.22 5.41 -3.75
C LEU A 211 -8.30 6.04 -2.71
N VAL A 212 -7.41 5.24 -2.13
CA VAL A 212 -6.48 5.66 -1.09
C VAL A 212 -5.08 5.46 -1.62
N ARG A 213 -4.37 6.57 -1.79
CA ARG A 213 -2.97 6.62 -2.19
C ARG A 213 -2.11 6.64 -0.93
N PHE A 214 -1.51 5.51 -0.60
CA PHE A 214 -0.53 5.42 0.47
C PHE A 214 0.81 5.92 -0.04
N GLY A 215 1.27 7.06 0.49
CA GLY A 215 2.49 7.73 0.05
C GLY A 215 3.60 7.69 1.09
N TYR A 216 4.83 7.49 0.62
CA TYR A 216 6.06 7.70 1.39
C TYR A 216 7.14 8.27 0.45
N ASP A 217 7.71 9.42 0.83
CA ASP A 217 8.62 10.19 -0.04
C ASP A 217 7.96 10.54 -1.39
N THR A 218 8.58 10.21 -2.53
CA THR A 218 8.01 10.42 -3.86
C THR A 218 7.19 9.24 -4.39
N GLU A 219 7.13 8.15 -3.64
CA GLU A 219 6.52 6.90 -4.08
C GLU A 219 5.14 6.69 -3.46
N SER A 220 4.24 6.03 -4.20
CA SER A 220 2.91 5.73 -3.66
C SER A 220 2.25 4.49 -4.27
N LEU A 221 1.32 3.89 -3.52
CA LEU A 221 0.46 2.80 -3.95
C LEU A 221 -1.01 3.17 -3.78
N VAL A 222 -1.85 2.74 -4.72
CA VAL A 222 -3.29 3.07 -4.70
C VAL A 222 -4.12 1.81 -4.43
N TYR A 223 -5.00 1.91 -3.43
CA TYR A 223 -5.95 0.88 -3.04
C TYR A 223 -7.37 1.44 -3.12
N GLY A 224 -8.36 0.61 -3.46
CA GLY A 224 -9.76 0.95 -3.27
C GLY A 224 -10.21 0.52 -1.88
N ILE A 225 -10.74 1.43 -1.07
CA ILE A 225 -11.27 1.13 0.25
C ILE A 225 -12.77 1.43 0.27
N GLU A 226 -13.57 0.39 0.56
CA GLU A 226 -14.99 0.53 0.85
C GLU A 226 -15.21 1.17 2.22
N LEU A 227 -16.10 2.18 2.27
CA LEU A 227 -16.62 2.73 3.50
C LEU A 227 -17.84 1.92 3.92
N THR A 228 -17.64 1.03 4.89
CA THR A 228 -18.64 0.07 5.35
C THR A 228 -19.68 0.71 6.28
N GLN A 229 -20.87 0.11 6.36
CA GLN A 229 -21.97 0.68 7.16
C GLN A 229 -21.65 0.75 8.66
N ASP A 230 -20.89 -0.19 9.19
CA ASP A 230 -20.42 -0.18 10.58
C ASP A 230 -19.37 0.91 10.86
N ALA A 231 -18.54 1.27 9.88
CA ALA A 231 -17.69 2.45 9.98
C ALA A 231 -18.53 3.74 10.03
N PHE A 232 -19.62 3.82 9.28
CA PHE A 232 -20.57 4.94 9.39
C PHE A 232 -21.30 4.99 10.75
N VAL A 233 -21.69 3.85 11.31
CA VAL A 233 -22.26 3.75 12.67
C VAL A 233 -21.25 4.27 13.69
N THR A 234 -20.00 3.82 13.61
CA THR A 234 -18.91 4.26 14.49
C THR A 234 -18.66 5.77 14.36
N ALA A 235 -18.59 6.29 13.13
CA ALA A 235 -18.36 7.71 12.87
C ALA A 235 -19.49 8.62 13.40
N ARG A 236 -20.73 8.12 13.49
CA ARG A 236 -21.86 8.85 14.09
C ARG A 236 -21.81 8.89 15.62
N GLY A 237 -20.96 8.08 16.24
CA GLY A 237 -21.01 7.87 17.69
C GLY A 237 -22.23 7.05 18.13
N ASP A 238 -22.92 6.40 17.17
CA ASP A 238 -23.96 5.43 17.45
C ASP A 238 -23.26 4.18 17.99
N THR A 239 -22.97 4.12 19.29
CA THR A 239 -22.30 2.98 19.89
C THR A 239 -23.12 1.71 19.61
N PRO A 240 -22.58 0.66 18.98
CA PRO A 240 -23.17 -0.65 19.13
C PRO A 240 -23.03 -0.99 20.60
N THR A 241 -24.14 -1.03 21.33
CA THR A 241 -24.19 -1.58 22.68
C THR A 241 -23.57 -2.98 22.64
N GLN A 242 -22.31 -3.08 23.07
CA GLN A 242 -21.57 -4.32 23.37
C GLN A 242 -21.15 -5.27 22.23
N THR A 243 -21.18 -4.89 20.95
CA THR A 243 -20.66 -5.78 19.88
C THR A 243 -19.49 -5.16 19.13
N ILE A 244 -18.41 -5.95 19.02
CA ILE A 244 -17.31 -5.70 18.08
C ILE A 244 -17.93 -5.51 16.68
N PRO A 245 -17.60 -4.44 15.93
CA PRO A 245 -18.12 -4.26 14.58
C PRO A 245 -17.90 -5.53 13.74
N PRO A 246 -18.84 -5.92 12.84
CA PRO A 246 -18.65 -7.11 12.01
C PRO A 246 -17.35 -7.08 11.19
N SER A 247 -16.89 -5.90 10.78
CA SER A 247 -15.58 -5.76 10.13
C SER A 247 -14.38 -6.06 11.03
N MET A 248 -14.59 -6.14 12.35
CA MET A 248 -13.60 -6.41 13.41
C MET A 248 -13.84 -7.76 14.10
N GLU A 249 -14.76 -8.59 13.62
CA GLU A 249 -15.06 -9.91 14.20
C GLU A 249 -13.82 -10.81 14.18
N GLY A 250 -13.45 -11.38 15.34
CA GLY A 250 -12.24 -12.21 15.50
C GLY A 250 -10.97 -11.45 15.90
N VAL A 251 -11.02 -10.13 16.10
CA VAL A 251 -9.90 -9.36 16.66
C VAL A 251 -9.82 -9.59 18.17
N GLU A 252 -8.84 -10.38 18.62
CA GLU A 252 -8.42 -10.37 20.02
C GLU A 252 -7.69 -9.05 20.31
N LEU A 253 -8.37 -8.12 20.99
CA LEU A 253 -7.70 -6.97 21.60
C LEU A 253 -6.80 -7.51 22.70
N LYS A 254 -5.51 -7.70 22.40
CA LYS A 254 -4.51 -7.96 23.44
C LYS A 254 -4.58 -6.79 24.42
N SER A 255 -4.90 -7.10 25.68
CA SER A 255 -4.83 -6.12 26.76
C SER A 255 -3.42 -5.54 26.80
N LEU A 256 -3.33 -4.22 26.65
CA LEU A 256 -2.10 -3.44 26.78
C LEU A 256 -1.44 -3.63 28.15
#